data_AF-A0A1A2GIF2-F1
#
_entry.id   AF-A0A1A2GIF2-F1
#
_cell.length_a   1.000
_cell.length_b   1.000
_cell.length_c   1.000
_cell.angle_alpha   90.00
_cell.angle_beta   90.00
_cell.angle_gamma   90.00
#
_symmetry.space_group_name_H-M   'P 1'
#
loop_
_entity.id
_entity.type
_entity.pdbx_description
1 polymer ?
#
loop_
_entity_poly.entity_id
_entity_poly.type
_entity_poly.pdbx_seq_one_letter_code
_entity_poly.pdbx_strand_id
1 'polypeptide(L)'
;MTQAHGYRPGEHRSRREIDLAIGVLMGVRRCSAQEALEVLVEAMRASGVGLGGVSRSLLSVISGDVEPTAACAAVAHWNAVLGLPSGRGC
;
A
#
# COMPACT_ATOMS: atom_id res chain seq x y z
N MET A 1 -14.52 -1.38 32.67
CA MET A 1 -13.96 -0.28 31.85
C MET A 1 -14.21 -0.59 30.40
N THR A 2 -15.30 -0.07 29.82
CA THR A 2 -15.63 -0.33 28.41
C THR A 2 -14.95 0.75 27.58
N GLN A 3 -13.84 0.40 26.93
CA GLN A 3 -13.16 1.29 26.00
C GLN A 3 -14.09 1.52 24.80
N ALA A 4 -14.77 2.67 24.80
CA ALA A 4 -15.43 3.18 23.62
C ALA A 4 -14.35 3.44 22.57
N HIS A 5 -14.21 2.53 21.61
CA HIS A 5 -13.40 2.75 20.41
C HIS A 5 -14.12 3.81 19.59
N GLY A 6 -13.91 5.08 19.96
CA GLY A 6 -14.48 6.22 19.26
C GLY A 6 -14.14 6.09 17.77
N TYR A 7 -15.18 6.15 16.94
CA TYR A 7 -15.04 6.12 15.49
C TYR A 7 -14.04 7.19 15.04
N ARG A 8 -12.89 6.75 14.52
CA ARG A 8 -11.85 7.62 13.96
C ARG A 8 -11.78 7.38 12.45
N PRO A 9 -12.39 8.26 11.64
CA PRO A 9 -12.47 8.07 10.19
C PRO A 9 -11.13 7.77 9.50
N GLY A 10 -10.04 8.37 9.98
CA GLY A 10 -8.69 8.15 9.46
C GLY A 10 -8.16 6.72 9.67
N GLU A 11 -8.41 6.12 10.84
CA GLU A 11 -7.99 4.74 11.13
C GLU A 11 -8.79 3.72 10.29
N HIS A 12 -10.09 3.98 10.09
CA HIS A 12 -10.95 3.17 9.22
C HIS A 12 -10.54 3.25 7.74
N ARG A 13 -10.16 4.44 7.26
CA ARG A 13 -9.62 4.61 5.90
C ARG A 13 -8.35 3.77 5.71
N SER A 14 -7.41 3.83 6.66
CA SER A 14 -6.17 3.04 6.59
C SER A 14 -6.42 1.54 6.57
N ARG A 15 -7.36 1.02 7.37
CA ARG A 15 -7.71 -0.42 7.35
C ARG A 15 -8.26 -0.86 5.99
N ARG A 16 -9.19 -0.09 5.43
CA ARG A 16 -9.75 -0.38 4.09
C ARG A 16 -8.68 -0.33 3.00
N GLU A 17 -7.78 0.66 3.03
CA GLU A 17 -6.68 0.77 2.07
C GLU A 17 -5.74 -0.45 2.15
N ILE A 18 -5.44 -0.93 3.35
CA ILE A 18 -4.61 -2.13 3.58
C ILE A 18 -5.31 -3.39 3.04
N ASP A 19 -6.60 -3.60 3.35
CA ASP A 19 -7.33 -4.79 2.89
C ASP A 19 -7.42 -4.85 1.35
N LEU A 20 -7.64 -3.70 0.70
CA LEU A 20 -7.65 -3.59 -0.77
C LEU A 20 -6.27 -3.88 -1.36
N ALA A 21 -5.20 -3.32 -0.77
CA ALA A 21 -3.83 -3.56 -1.19
C ALA A 21 -3.46 -5.06 -1.09
N ILE A 22 -3.87 -5.74 -0.02
CA ILE A 22 -3.70 -7.20 0.13
C ILE A 22 -4.44 -7.94 -0.98
N GLY A 23 -5.72 -7.62 -1.22
CA GLY A 23 -6.52 -8.28 -2.26
C GLY A 23 -5.94 -8.11 -3.66
N VAL A 24 -5.42 -6.93 -3.97
CA VAL A 24 -4.67 -6.68 -5.21
C VAL A 24 -3.45 -7.58 -5.31
N LEU A 25 -2.59 -7.58 -4.28
CA LEU A 25 -1.33 -8.35 -4.31
C LEU A 25 -1.59 -9.84 -4.48
N MET A 26 -2.64 -10.36 -3.82
CA MET A 26 -3.10 -11.73 -4.04
C MET A 26 -3.52 -11.98 -5.49
N GLY A 27 -4.28 -11.06 -6.09
CA GLY A 27 -4.72 -11.17 -7.48
C GLY A 27 -3.57 -11.16 -8.49
N VAL A 28 -2.63 -10.23 -8.32
CA VAL A 28 -1.50 -10.02 -9.25
C VAL A 28 -0.42 -11.09 -9.06
N ARG A 29 -0.04 -11.39 -7.82
CA ARG A 29 1.08 -12.31 -7.52
C ARG A 29 0.65 -13.76 -7.29
N ARG A 30 -0.66 -14.03 -7.28
CA ARG A 30 -1.23 -15.36 -7.01
C ARG A 30 -0.75 -15.96 -5.68
N CYS A 31 -0.62 -15.11 -4.66
CA CYS A 31 -0.16 -15.49 -3.32
C CYS A 31 -1.30 -15.45 -2.29
N SER A 32 -1.04 -15.99 -1.11
CA SER A 32 -1.93 -15.91 0.04
C SER A 32 -1.99 -14.49 0.63
N ALA A 33 -2.99 -14.24 1.47
CA ALA A 33 -3.13 -12.98 2.20
C ALA A 33 -1.92 -12.70 3.13
N GLN A 34 -1.35 -13.76 3.71
CA GLN A 34 -0.19 -13.67 4.58
C GLN A 34 1.07 -13.23 3.79
N GLU A 35 1.33 -13.87 2.65
CA GLU A 35 2.44 -13.49 1.77
C GLU A 35 2.26 -12.06 1.21
N ALA A 36 1.01 -11.66 0.91
CA ALA A 36 0.70 -10.30 0.48
C ALA A 36 0.98 -9.27 1.58
N LEU A 37 0.63 -9.58 2.83
CA LEU A 37 0.94 -8.73 3.98
C LEU A 37 2.47 -8.61 4.19
N GLU A 38 3.22 -9.69 4.04
CA GLU A 38 4.68 -9.67 4.13
C GLU A 38 5.30 -8.74 3.09
N VAL A 39 4.76 -8.72 1.87
CA VAL A 39 5.18 -7.77 0.83
C VAL A 39 4.90 -6.32 1.23
N LEU A 40 3.75 -6.02 1.84
CA LEU A 40 3.47 -4.67 2.36
C LEU A 40 4.44 -4.27 3.48
N VAL A 41 4.79 -5.21 4.35
CA VAL A 41 5.76 -4.97 5.43
C VAL A 41 7.16 -4.73 4.86
N GLU A 42 7.55 -5.45 3.82
CA GLU A 42 8.84 -5.24 3.15
C GLU A 42 8.88 -3.85 2.46
N ALA A 43 7.81 -3.45 1.79
CA ALA A 43 7.69 -2.11 1.22
C ALA A 43 7.78 -1.01 2.28
N MET A 44 7.14 -1.21 3.44
CA MET A 44 7.24 -0.29 4.58
C MET A 44 8.69 -0.19 5.07
N ARG A 45 9.39 -1.32 5.23
CA ARG A 45 10.79 -1.35 5.69
C ARG A 45 11.72 -0.69 4.67
N ALA A 46 11.55 -0.96 3.39
CA ALA A 46 12.38 -0.44 2.32
C ALA A 46 12.17 1.07 2.08
N SER A 47 10.95 1.56 2.24
CA SER A 47 10.61 2.97 1.97
C SER A 47 10.62 3.87 3.21
N GLY A 48 10.55 3.30 4.42
CA GLY A 48 10.32 4.05 5.66
C GLY A 48 8.90 4.62 5.81
N VAL A 49 8.00 4.35 4.86
CA VAL A 49 6.62 4.82 4.87
C VAL A 49 5.74 3.81 5.60
N GLY A 50 4.89 4.26 6.53
CA GLY A 50 3.99 3.37 7.28
C GLY A 50 2.98 2.63 6.40
N LEU A 51 2.41 1.53 6.93
CA LEU A 51 1.53 0.60 6.19
C LEU A 51 0.40 1.26 5.39
N GLY A 52 -0.29 2.26 5.96
CA GLY A 52 -1.35 2.97 5.24
C GLY A 52 -0.81 3.77 4.04
N GLY A 53 0.38 4.36 4.17
CA GLY A 53 1.02 5.11 3.10
C GLY A 53 1.51 4.21 1.96
N VAL A 54 2.16 3.09 2.28
CA VAL A 54 2.57 2.11 1.25
C VAL A 54 1.37 1.48 0.56
N SER A 55 0.29 1.17 1.30
CA SER A 55 -0.95 0.64 0.72
C SER A 55 -1.61 1.63 -0.23
N ARG A 56 -1.70 2.92 0.15
CA ARG A 56 -2.22 3.97 -0.73
C ARG A 56 -1.36 4.13 -1.98
N SER A 57 -0.04 4.14 -1.85
CA SER A 57 0.87 4.26 -3.00
C SER A 57 0.72 3.10 -3.99
N LEU A 58 0.48 1.88 -3.50
CA LEU A 58 0.19 0.73 -4.36
C LEU A 58 -1.10 0.95 -5.16
N LEU A 59 -2.18 1.36 -4.48
CA LEU A 59 -3.47 1.62 -5.13
C LEU A 59 -3.39 2.74 -6.16
N SER A 60 -2.59 3.79 -5.90
CA SER A 60 -2.30 4.86 -6.87
C SER A 60 -1.57 4.32 -8.11
N VAL A 61 -0.54 3.48 -7.94
CA VAL A 61 0.20 2.87 -9.06
C VAL A 61 -0.74 2.04 -9.95
N ILE A 62 -1.64 1.26 -9.36
CA ILE A 62 -2.57 0.39 -10.10
C ILE A 62 -3.67 1.18 -10.79
N SER A 63 -4.15 2.24 -10.14
CA SER A 63 -5.19 3.11 -10.71
C SER A 63 -4.65 4.02 -11.81
N GLY A 64 -3.33 4.12 -11.96
CA GLY A 64 -2.66 5.07 -12.86
C GLY A 64 -2.72 6.52 -12.37
N ASP A 65 -3.18 6.74 -11.14
CA ASP A 65 -3.45 8.05 -10.54
C ASP A 65 -2.34 8.37 -9.51
N VAL A 66 -1.10 8.41 -10.01
CA VAL A 66 0.09 8.70 -9.20
C VAL A 66 0.17 10.20 -9.00
N GLU A 67 -0.55 10.69 -7.99
CA GLU A 67 -0.33 12.05 -7.52
C GLU A 67 1.08 12.16 -6.90
N PRO A 68 1.90 13.14 -7.30
CA PRO A 68 3.27 13.31 -6.80
C PRO A 68 3.21 13.74 -5.33
N THR A 69 3.18 12.76 -4.44
CA THR A 69 3.17 12.95 -2.99
C THR A 69 4.38 12.29 -2.36
N ALA A 70 4.60 12.53 -1.05
CA ALA A 70 5.76 12.15 -0.22
C ALA A 70 6.16 10.65 -0.17
N ALA A 71 5.71 9.84 -1.13
CA ALA A 71 5.90 8.39 -1.19
C ALA A 71 6.66 7.93 -2.45
N CYS A 72 7.54 8.77 -3.05
CA CYS A 72 8.34 8.39 -4.23
C CYS A 72 9.06 7.05 -4.05
N ALA A 73 9.64 6.80 -2.87
CA ALA A 73 10.32 5.54 -2.57
C ALA A 73 9.37 4.33 -2.56
N ALA A 74 8.14 4.50 -2.07
CA ALA A 74 7.14 3.43 -2.07
C ALA A 74 6.59 3.16 -3.47
N VAL A 75 6.35 4.21 -4.27
CA VAL A 75 5.95 4.08 -5.69
C VAL A 75 7.03 3.36 -6.49
N ALA A 76 8.30 3.75 -6.33
CA ALA A 76 9.44 3.07 -6.97
C ALA A 76 9.52 1.58 -6.57
N HIS A 77 9.32 1.27 -5.29
CA HIS A 77 9.25 -0.11 -4.81
C HIS A 77 8.13 -0.89 -5.51
N TRP A 78 6.93 -0.34 -5.61
CA TRP A 78 5.80 -1.02 -6.27
C TRP A 78 6.01 -1.24 -7.76
N ASN A 79 6.58 -0.27 -8.47
CA ASN A 79 6.91 -0.45 -9.88
C ASN A 79 7.89 -1.62 -10.08
N ALA A 80 8.90 -1.75 -9.21
CA ALA A 80 9.84 -2.87 -9.25
C ALA A 80 9.16 -4.21 -8.94
N VAL A 81 8.33 -4.28 -7.90
CA VAL A 81 7.60 -5.50 -7.50
C VAL A 81 6.62 -5.96 -8.59
N LEU A 82 5.99 -5.01 -9.29
CA LEU A 82 4.98 -5.28 -10.32
C LEU A 82 5.57 -5.41 -11.74
N GLY A 83 6.87 -5.13 -11.91
CA GLY A 83 7.51 -5.12 -13.24
C GLY A 83 7.01 -3.99 -14.15
N LEU A 84 6.51 -2.89 -13.58
CA LEU A 84 6.02 -1.73 -14.31
C LEU A 84 7.20 -0.78 -14.63
N PRO A 85 7.20 -0.12 -15.81
CA PRO A 85 8.20 0.89 -16.09
C PRO A 85 8.06 2.04 -15.08
N SER A 86 9.19 2.51 -14.56
CA SER A 86 9.23 3.70 -13.69
C SER A 86 8.72 4.90 -14.48
N GLY A 87 7.42 5.20 -14.38
CA GLY A 87 6.80 6.35 -15.01
C GLY A 87 7.37 7.64 -14.43
N ARG A 88 7.50 8.67 -15.27
CA ARG A 88 7.87 10.04 -14.85
C ARG A 88 6.80 10.58 -13.91
N GLY A 89 7.02 10.46 -12.61
CA GLY A 89 6.06 10.93 -11.60
C GLY A 89 6.53 10.80 -10.17
N CYS A 90 7.81 10.51 -9.97
CA CYS A 90 8.51 10.44 -8.68
C CYS A 90 9.96 10.89 -8.87
#